data_AF-A0A6L8FWU4-F1
#
_entry.id   AF-A0A6L8FWU4-F1
#
_cell.length_a   1.000
_cell.length_b   1.000
_cell.length_c   1.000
_cell.angle_alpha   90.00
_cell.angle_beta   90.00
_cell.angle_gamma   90.00
#
_symmetry.space_group_name_H-M   'P 1'
#
loop_
_entity.id
_entity.type
_entity.pdbx_description
1 polymer ?
#
loop_
_entity_poly.entity_id
_entity_poly.type
_entity_poly.pdbx_seq_one_letter_code
_entity_poly.pdbx_strand_id
1 'polypeptide(L)'
;MMKFWRRGDPFIWLTGGALALCLAMIAGLVGIIVYNGAGVFWPQDLTLLRLKDGPPIMGKLVDRQPIPGAAGHYRVQLKVGNRDVYGQDFRWVDEDAITERERPAEAVVFERVEWGDMHGFITALYEEERLLAKGEGVWEALQRVMDQVGELGERIHALERGELGKLNRAIDDLRLQERRLQREKNDAQLAANEVRRQALWD
;
A
#
# COMPACT_ATOMS: atom_id res chain seq x y z
N MET A 1 -56.05 28.24 -11.20
CA MET A 1 -55.25 27.12 -11.75
C MET A 1 -54.01 27.55 -12.56
N MET A 2 -54.07 28.58 -13.41
CA MET A 2 -52.91 28.99 -14.27
C MET A 2 -51.75 29.74 -13.56
N LYS A 3 -51.90 30.16 -12.30
CA LYS A 3 -50.84 30.90 -11.58
C LYS A 3 -49.67 30.00 -11.15
N PHE A 4 -49.92 28.73 -10.83
CA PHE A 4 -48.89 27.79 -10.37
C PHE A 4 -47.87 27.43 -11.49
N TRP A 5 -48.35 27.24 -12.71
CA TRP A 5 -47.51 26.97 -13.87
C TRP A 5 -46.70 28.19 -14.35
N ARG A 6 -47.24 29.40 -14.19
CA ARG A 6 -46.53 30.64 -14.59
C ARG A 6 -45.46 31.09 -13.60
N ARG A 7 -45.46 30.58 -12.37
CA ARG A 7 -44.55 31.03 -11.29
C ARG A 7 -43.23 30.25 -11.24
N GLY A 8 -43.12 29.15 -12.00
CA GLY A 8 -41.91 28.32 -12.04
C GLY A 8 -41.78 27.33 -10.89
N ASP A 9 -42.67 27.38 -9.89
CA ASP A 9 -42.67 26.49 -8.72
C ASP A 9 -42.52 24.98 -9.09
N PRO A 10 -43.24 24.43 -10.09
CA PRO A 10 -43.08 23.02 -10.47
C PRO A 10 -41.67 22.67 -10.98
N PHE A 11 -41.01 23.60 -11.68
CA PHE A 11 -39.66 23.38 -12.20
C PHE A 11 -38.62 23.39 -11.06
N ILE A 12 -38.84 24.18 -10.00
CA ILE A 12 -37.99 24.18 -8.81
C ILE A 12 -38.09 22.85 -8.06
N TRP A 13 -39.30 22.31 -7.90
CA TRP A 13 -39.50 20.99 -7.30
C TRP A 13 -38.92 19.86 -8.15
N LEU A 14 -39.01 19.97 -9.48
CA LEU A 14 -38.47 18.98 -10.39
C LEU A 14 -36.93 18.98 -10.39
N THR A 15 -36.28 20.16 -10.39
CA THR A 15 -34.81 20.25 -10.30
C THR A 15 -34.30 19.86 -8.92
N GLY A 16 -34.98 20.26 -7.85
CA GLY A 16 -34.67 19.83 -6.49
C GLY A 16 -34.84 18.32 -6.29
N GLY A 17 -35.92 17.73 -6.82
CA GLY A 17 -36.17 16.30 -6.81
C GLY A 17 -35.16 15.51 -7.65
N ALA A 18 -34.82 16.01 -8.84
CA ALA A 18 -33.79 15.42 -9.69
C ALA A 18 -32.41 15.48 -9.00
N LEU A 19 -32.05 16.60 -8.38
CA LEU A 19 -30.82 16.74 -7.61
C LEU A 19 -30.79 15.77 -6.42
N ALA A 20 -31.88 15.67 -5.66
CA ALA A 20 -31.99 14.73 -4.54
C ALA A 20 -31.83 13.27 -5.00
N LEU A 21 -32.45 12.91 -6.13
CA LEU A 21 -32.32 11.57 -6.72
C LEU A 21 -30.87 11.30 -7.16
N CYS A 22 -30.23 12.24 -7.84
CA CYS A 22 -28.82 12.13 -8.24
C CYS A 22 -27.90 11.94 -7.03
N LEU A 23 -28.09 12.73 -5.97
CA LEU A 23 -27.32 12.58 -4.73
C LEU A 23 -27.58 11.23 -4.05
N ALA A 24 -28.83 10.75 -4.03
CA ALA A 24 -29.17 9.43 -3.50
C ALA A 24 -28.51 8.30 -4.31
N MET A 25 -28.47 8.41 -5.63
CA MET A 25 -27.77 7.45 -6.50
C MET A 25 -26.26 7.45 -6.25
N ILE A 26 -25.63 8.63 -6.15
CA ILE A 26 -24.19 8.75 -5.84
C ILE A 26 -23.89 8.15 -4.47
N ALA A 27 -24.69 8.48 -3.46
CA ALA A 27 -24.53 7.91 -2.12
C ALA A 27 -24.71 6.38 -2.12
N GLY A 28 -25.68 5.87 -2.87
CA GLY A 28 -25.89 4.44 -3.06
C GLY A 28 -24.70 3.75 -3.73
N LEU A 29 -24.15 4.34 -4.80
CA LEU A 29 -22.97 3.83 -5.48
C LEU A 29 -21.75 3.81 -4.54
N VAL A 30 -21.49 4.91 -3.84
CA VAL A 30 -20.40 4.99 -2.86
C VAL A 30 -20.59 3.95 -1.76
N GLY A 31 -21.81 3.76 -1.26
CA GLY A 31 -22.14 2.75 -0.26
C GLY A 31 -21.82 1.33 -0.74
N ILE A 32 -22.19 0.98 -1.97
CA ILE A 32 -21.87 -0.33 -2.58
C ILE A 32 -20.35 -0.52 -2.72
N ILE A 33 -19.62 0.51 -3.15
CA ILE A 33 -18.16 0.45 -3.29
C ILE A 33 -17.51 0.23 -1.93
N VAL A 34 -17.91 0.98 -0.91
CA VAL A 34 -17.37 0.85 0.45
C VAL A 34 -17.68 -0.53 1.01
N TYR A 35 -18.91 -1.02 0.87
CA TYR A 35 -19.30 -2.34 1.39
C TYR A 35 -18.48 -3.48 0.75
N ASN A 36 -18.33 -3.46 -0.58
CA ASN A 36 -17.55 -4.48 -1.28
C ASN A 36 -16.03 -4.33 -1.05
N GLY A 37 -15.54 -3.10 -0.89
CA GLY A 37 -14.13 -2.81 -0.66
C GLY A 37 -13.68 -3.04 0.79
N ALA A 38 -14.58 -2.93 1.77
CA ALA A 38 -14.25 -3.02 3.19
C ALA A 38 -13.55 -4.33 3.56
N GLY A 39 -13.94 -5.45 2.93
CA GLY A 39 -13.31 -6.75 3.16
C GLY A 39 -11.85 -6.82 2.71
N VAL A 40 -11.45 -6.05 1.70
CA VAL A 40 -10.07 -6.01 1.19
C VAL A 40 -9.12 -5.35 2.18
N PHE A 41 -9.60 -4.33 2.88
CA PHE A 41 -8.82 -3.61 3.90
C PHE A 41 -8.81 -4.32 5.25
N TRP A 42 -9.62 -5.36 5.44
CA TRP A 42 -9.69 -6.04 6.72
C TRP A 42 -8.60 -7.12 6.84
N PRO A 43 -7.75 -7.07 7.87
CA PRO A 43 -6.71 -8.07 8.06
C PRO A 43 -7.35 -9.46 8.21
N GLN A 44 -6.89 -10.40 7.39
CA GLN A 44 -7.28 -11.80 7.46
C GLN A 44 -6.29 -12.57 8.35
N ASP A 45 -6.81 -13.55 9.08
CA ASP A 45 -6.00 -14.41 9.94
C ASP A 45 -4.98 -15.22 9.13
N LEU A 46 -3.78 -15.37 9.69
CA LEU A 46 -2.80 -16.32 9.18
C LEU A 46 -3.22 -17.74 9.53
N THR A 47 -3.22 -18.61 8.53
CA THR A 47 -3.47 -20.04 8.71
C THR A 47 -2.18 -20.80 8.49
N LEU A 48 -1.81 -21.63 9.45
CA LEU A 48 -0.75 -22.61 9.34
C LEU A 48 -1.36 -23.94 8.88
N LEU A 49 -0.97 -24.38 7.70
CA LEU A 49 -1.35 -25.67 7.12
C LEU A 49 -0.23 -26.67 7.36
N ARG A 50 -0.57 -27.79 8.00
CA ARG A 50 0.29 -28.97 7.98
C ARG A 50 -0.13 -29.86 6.81
N LEU A 51 0.85 -30.27 6.03
CA LEU A 51 0.65 -31.15 4.88
C LEU A 51 0.98 -32.60 5.25
N LYS A 52 0.36 -33.55 4.55
CA LYS A 52 0.73 -34.97 4.61
C LYS A 52 2.20 -35.17 4.29
N ASP A 53 2.66 -34.46 3.26
CA ASP A 53 4.03 -34.49 2.77
C ASP A 53 4.59 -33.07 2.68
N GLY A 54 5.73 -32.84 3.34
CA GLY A 54 6.50 -31.59 3.24
C GLY A 54 6.37 -30.65 4.44
N PRO A 55 7.05 -29.49 4.37
CA PRO A 55 7.05 -28.51 5.46
C PRO A 55 5.67 -27.84 5.61
N PRO A 56 5.33 -27.37 6.83
CA PRO A 56 4.11 -26.61 7.04
C PRO A 56 4.16 -25.29 6.25
N ILE A 57 2.99 -24.83 5.82
CA ILE A 57 2.84 -23.61 5.04
C ILE A 57 2.00 -22.63 5.83
N MET A 58 2.52 -21.44 6.06
CA MET A 58 1.77 -20.34 6.65
C MET A 58 1.34 -19.35 5.57
N GLY A 59 0.10 -18.90 5.63
CA GLY A 59 -0.38 -17.83 4.76
C GLY A 59 -1.83 -17.46 5.01
N LYS A 60 -2.27 -16.40 4.34
CA LYS A 60 -3.68 -15.99 4.34
C LYS A 60 -4.43 -16.88 3.35
N LEU A 61 -5.54 -17.48 3.75
CA LEU A 61 -6.41 -18.24 2.85
C LEU A 61 -7.16 -17.25 1.94
N VAL A 62 -6.88 -17.25 0.64
CA VAL A 62 -7.43 -16.27 -0.30
C VAL A 62 -8.55 -16.84 -1.15
N ASP A 63 -8.42 -18.10 -1.56
CA ASP A 63 -9.37 -18.71 -2.48
C ASP A 63 -9.52 -20.21 -2.24
N ARG A 64 -10.65 -20.77 -2.67
CA ARG A 64 -10.95 -22.20 -2.66
C ARG A 64 -11.68 -22.55 -3.95
N GLN A 65 -11.06 -23.39 -4.77
CA GLN A 65 -11.57 -23.77 -6.08
C GLN A 65 -11.72 -25.28 -6.22
N PRO A 66 -12.76 -25.76 -6.94
CA PRO A 66 -12.84 -27.16 -7.32
C PRO A 66 -11.72 -27.51 -8.30
N ILE A 67 -11.20 -28.74 -8.22
CA ILE A 67 -10.18 -29.23 -9.15
C ILE A 67 -10.87 -29.74 -10.43
N PRO A 68 -10.52 -29.21 -11.62
CA PRO A 68 -11.10 -29.69 -12.87
C PRO A 68 -10.86 -31.19 -13.08
N GLY A 69 -11.92 -31.95 -13.35
CA GLY A 69 -11.84 -33.40 -13.59
C GLY A 69 -11.81 -34.27 -12.32
N ALA A 70 -11.82 -33.68 -11.12
CA ALA A 70 -11.86 -34.40 -9.85
C ALA A 70 -13.07 -33.95 -9.02
N ALA A 71 -14.23 -34.59 -9.25
CA ALA A 71 -15.48 -34.22 -8.60
C ALA A 71 -15.38 -34.37 -7.07
N GLY A 72 -15.74 -33.31 -6.33
CA GLY A 72 -15.66 -33.28 -4.86
C GLY A 72 -14.29 -32.92 -4.30
N HIS A 73 -13.26 -32.79 -5.14
CA HIS A 73 -11.92 -32.39 -4.73
C HIS A 73 -11.71 -30.90 -4.92
N TYR A 74 -11.02 -30.27 -3.96
CA TYR A 74 -10.79 -28.84 -3.92
C TYR A 74 -9.32 -28.53 -3.68
N ARG A 75 -8.90 -27.38 -4.18
CA ARG A 75 -7.62 -26.76 -3.86
C ARG A 75 -7.85 -25.40 -3.23
N VAL A 76 -7.01 -25.05 -2.29
CA VAL A 76 -7.00 -23.75 -1.63
C VAL A 76 -5.78 -22.95 -2.06
N GLN A 77 -5.95 -21.64 -2.22
CA GLN A 77 -4.86 -20.71 -2.48
C GLN A 77 -4.49 -19.99 -1.19
N LEU A 78 -3.20 -20.01 -0.86
CA LEU A 78 -2.64 -19.22 0.23
C LEU A 78 -1.80 -18.09 -0.34
N LYS A 79 -1.96 -16.89 0.21
CA LYS A 79 -0.96 -15.82 0.11
C LYS A 79 0.11 -16.12 1.16
N VAL A 80 1.22 -16.72 0.73
CA VAL A 80 2.31 -17.17 1.61
C VAL A 80 3.29 -16.05 1.96
N GLY A 81 3.37 -14.99 1.15
CA GLY A 81 4.32 -13.90 1.37
C GLY A 81 5.78 -14.36 1.23
N ASN A 82 6.70 -13.67 1.90
CA ASN A 82 8.13 -13.99 1.97
C ASN A 82 8.74 -14.26 0.57
N ARG A 83 8.44 -13.38 -0.39
CA ARG A 83 8.84 -13.54 -1.80
C ARG A 83 10.34 -13.74 -2.00
N ASP A 84 11.14 -13.11 -1.15
CA ASP A 84 12.59 -13.23 -1.06
C ASP A 84 13.06 -14.65 -0.72
N VAL A 85 12.25 -15.42 0.03
CA VAL A 85 12.55 -16.79 0.43
C VAL A 85 11.96 -17.81 -0.55
N TYR A 86 10.69 -17.63 -0.93
CA TYR A 86 9.95 -18.62 -1.72
C TYR A 86 9.90 -18.33 -3.22
N GLY A 87 10.26 -17.12 -3.65
CA GLY A 87 10.16 -16.68 -5.06
C GLY A 87 8.73 -16.41 -5.55
N GLN A 88 7.70 -16.72 -4.75
CA GLN A 88 6.29 -16.59 -5.11
C GLN A 88 5.45 -16.17 -3.90
N ASP A 89 4.46 -15.29 -4.14
CA ASP A 89 3.57 -14.78 -3.10
C ASP A 89 2.35 -15.68 -2.84
N PHE A 90 2.03 -16.57 -3.77
CA PHE A 90 0.85 -17.43 -3.72
C PHE A 90 1.21 -18.89 -3.94
N ARG A 91 0.51 -19.79 -3.23
CA ARG A 91 0.66 -21.23 -3.40
C ARG A 91 -0.69 -21.91 -3.36
N TRP A 92 -0.93 -22.77 -4.35
CA TRP A 92 -2.07 -23.69 -4.35
C TRP A 92 -1.71 -24.95 -3.56
N VAL A 93 -2.64 -25.42 -2.75
CA VAL A 93 -2.52 -26.64 -1.95
C VAL A 93 -3.83 -27.42 -2.12
N ASP A 94 -3.73 -28.68 -2.50
CA ASP A 94 -4.91 -29.56 -2.56
C ASP A 94 -5.43 -29.81 -1.15
N GLU A 95 -6.74 -29.64 -0.93
CA GLU A 95 -7.32 -29.78 0.42
C GLU A 95 -7.09 -31.18 1.00
N ASP A 96 -7.05 -32.20 0.15
CA ASP A 96 -6.78 -33.58 0.53
C ASP A 96 -5.36 -33.81 1.05
N ALA A 97 -4.42 -32.91 0.74
CA ALA A 97 -3.06 -32.95 1.25
C ALA A 97 -2.94 -32.31 2.64
N ILE A 98 -3.96 -31.60 3.13
CA ILE A 98 -3.93 -30.88 4.41
C ILE A 98 -4.33 -31.82 5.54
N THR A 99 -3.47 -31.98 6.53
CA THR A 99 -3.76 -32.79 7.74
C THR A 99 -4.32 -31.95 8.88
N GLU A 100 -3.88 -30.69 9.00
CA GLU A 100 -4.28 -29.79 10.08
C GLU A 100 -4.31 -28.34 9.60
N ARG A 101 -5.24 -27.55 10.16
CA ARG A 101 -5.35 -26.10 9.97
C ARG A 101 -5.33 -25.42 11.33
N GLU A 102 -4.31 -24.63 11.57
CA GLU A 102 -4.13 -23.90 12.82
C GLU A 102 -4.13 -22.39 12.54
N ARG A 103 -4.70 -21.59 13.45
CA ARG A 103 -4.64 -20.12 13.42
C ARG A 103 -3.84 -19.64 14.63
N PRO A 104 -2.50 -19.63 14.53
CA PRO A 104 -1.65 -19.23 15.64
C PRO A 104 -1.87 -17.76 15.99
N ALA A 105 -2.16 -17.48 17.28
CA ALA A 105 -2.46 -16.13 17.76
C ALA A 105 -1.22 -15.23 17.78
N GLU A 106 -0.05 -15.85 17.86
CA GLU A 106 1.27 -15.21 17.91
C GLU A 106 1.92 -15.04 16.55
N ALA A 107 1.27 -15.50 15.47
CA ALA A 107 1.76 -15.25 14.12
C ALA A 107 1.54 -13.80 13.70
N VAL A 108 2.52 -13.25 13.00
CA VAL A 108 2.56 -11.84 12.64
C VAL A 108 2.75 -11.68 11.14
N VAL A 109 2.08 -10.66 10.61
CA VAL A 109 2.29 -10.14 9.25
C VAL A 109 3.12 -8.87 9.36
N PHE A 110 4.26 -8.85 8.69
CA PHE A 110 5.08 -7.67 8.49
C PHE A 110 4.95 -7.19 7.06
N GLU A 111 4.53 -5.96 6.87
CA GLU A 111 4.65 -5.31 5.57
C GLU A 111 6.03 -4.67 5.47
N ARG A 112 6.79 -5.08 4.46
CA ARG A 112 8.13 -4.54 4.19
C ARG A 112 8.05 -3.54 3.05
N VAL A 113 8.90 -2.51 3.11
CA VAL A 113 9.03 -1.50 2.05
C VAL A 113 9.39 -2.15 0.71
N GLU A 114 10.24 -3.18 0.77
CA GLU A 114 10.60 -4.00 -0.38
C GLU A 114 10.06 -5.42 -0.19
N TRP A 115 9.61 -6.06 -1.28
CA TRP A 115 9.20 -7.46 -1.30
C TRP A 115 7.91 -7.83 -0.54
N GLY A 116 7.08 -6.84 -0.16
CA GLY A 116 5.71 -7.06 0.34
C GLY A 116 5.61 -7.78 1.68
N ASP A 117 4.49 -8.49 1.90
CA ASP A 117 4.17 -9.19 3.15
C ASP A 117 5.21 -10.27 3.50
N MET A 118 5.59 -10.30 4.77
CA MET A 118 6.33 -11.38 5.42
C MET A 118 5.48 -11.95 6.55
N HIS A 119 5.37 -13.27 6.60
CA HIS A 119 4.63 -14.00 7.62
C HIS A 119 5.59 -14.83 8.48
N GLY A 120 5.32 -14.87 9.79
CA GLY A 120 6.08 -15.72 10.69
C GLY A 120 5.88 -15.39 12.16
N PHE A 121 6.85 -15.81 12.97
CA PHE A 121 6.87 -15.61 14.41
C PHE A 121 8.07 -14.78 14.82
N ILE A 122 7.87 -13.85 15.76
CA ILE A 122 8.95 -13.00 16.24
C ILE A 122 9.58 -13.67 17.45
N THR A 123 10.81 -14.13 17.29
CA THR A 123 11.52 -14.81 18.38
C THR A 123 12.42 -13.85 19.16
N ALA A 124 13.04 -12.92 18.47
CA ALA A 124 13.97 -11.94 19.03
C ALA A 124 14.03 -10.70 18.13
N LEU A 125 14.36 -9.57 18.74
CA LEU A 125 14.59 -8.30 18.08
C LEU A 125 16.04 -7.88 18.28
N TYR A 126 16.71 -7.51 17.20
CA TYR A 126 18.09 -7.03 17.20
C TYR A 126 18.15 -5.66 16.54
N GLU A 127 19.05 -4.83 17.02
CA GLU A 127 19.53 -3.63 16.33
C GLU A 127 20.98 -3.88 15.98
N GLU A 128 21.26 -4.03 14.68
CA GLU A 128 22.53 -4.54 14.19
C GLU A 128 22.87 -5.89 14.86
N GLU A 129 23.92 -5.95 15.69
CA GLU A 129 24.31 -7.15 16.44
C GLU A 129 23.80 -7.15 17.89
N ARG A 130 23.18 -6.05 18.35
CA ARG A 130 22.72 -5.89 19.73
C ARG A 130 21.33 -6.47 19.92
N LEU A 131 21.20 -7.46 20.80
CA LEU A 131 19.91 -7.98 21.22
C LEU A 131 19.11 -6.91 21.99
N LEU A 132 17.96 -6.52 21.46
CA LEU A 132 17.04 -5.58 22.11
C LEU A 132 16.02 -6.30 22.99
N ALA A 133 15.45 -7.41 22.50
CA ALA A 133 14.46 -8.20 23.22
C ALA A 133 14.42 -9.65 22.70
N LYS A 134 14.03 -10.60 23.57
CA LYS A 134 13.81 -12.02 23.21
C LYS A 134 12.70 -12.61 24.06
N GLY A 135 11.85 -13.45 23.46
CA GLY A 135 10.74 -14.09 24.17
C GLY A 135 9.61 -13.11 24.55
N GLU A 136 9.15 -13.17 25.79
CA GLU A 136 8.11 -12.26 26.30
C GLU A 136 8.61 -10.81 26.31
N GLY A 137 7.84 -9.87 25.77
CA GLY A 137 8.23 -8.46 25.66
C GLY A 137 8.81 -8.03 24.30
N VAL A 138 9.03 -8.98 23.38
CA VAL A 138 9.55 -8.68 22.04
C VAL A 138 8.59 -7.81 21.23
N TRP A 139 7.29 -8.05 21.39
CA TRP A 139 6.26 -7.32 20.67
C TRP A 139 6.22 -5.84 21.05
N GLU A 140 6.26 -5.54 22.35
CA GLU A 140 6.28 -4.18 22.88
C GLU A 140 7.59 -3.46 22.52
N ALA A 141 8.72 -4.19 22.51
CA ALA A 141 9.99 -3.64 22.06
C ALA A 141 9.96 -3.31 20.56
N LEU A 142 9.40 -4.20 19.74
CA LEU A 142 9.24 -3.98 18.31
C LEU A 142 8.36 -2.76 18.03
N GLN A 143 7.21 -2.63 18.69
CA GLN A 143 6.31 -1.47 18.49
C GLN A 143 7.04 -0.15 18.72
N ARG A 144 7.83 -0.04 19.79
CA ARG A 144 8.63 1.16 20.06
C ARG A 144 9.65 1.46 18.97
N VAL A 145 10.32 0.44 18.45
CA VAL A 145 11.29 0.61 17.34
C VAL A 145 10.56 1.01 16.06
N MET A 146 9.40 0.42 15.77
CA MET A 146 8.59 0.78 14.60
C MET A 146 8.13 2.24 14.65
N ASP A 147 7.75 2.76 15.81
CA ASP A 147 7.39 4.17 15.98
C ASP A 147 8.59 5.09 15.65
N GLN A 148 9.78 4.75 16.15
CA GLN A 148 11.02 5.50 15.88
C GLN A 148 11.40 5.48 14.40
N VAL A 149 11.29 4.32 13.75
CA VAL A 149 11.53 4.17 12.30
C VAL A 149 10.50 4.96 11.50
N GLY A 150 9.23 4.98 11.93
CA GLY A 150 8.19 5.80 11.32
C GLY A 150 8.49 7.30 11.39
N GLU A 151 8.88 7.80 12.56
CA GLU A 151 9.31 9.20 12.73
C GLU A 151 10.52 9.56 11.86
N LEU A 152 11.48 8.64 11.75
CA LEU A 152 12.63 8.83 10.87
C LEU A 152 12.21 8.89 9.39
N GLY A 153 11.30 8.02 8.97
CA GLY A 153 10.74 8.02 7.62
C GLY A 153 10.04 9.33 7.27
N GLU A 154 9.22 9.87 8.18
CA GLU A 154 8.57 11.18 7.99
C GLU A 154 9.58 12.32 7.85
N ARG A 155 10.67 12.29 8.64
CA ARG A 155 11.75 13.29 8.54
C ARG A 155 12.47 13.21 7.19
N ILE A 156 12.76 12.01 6.70
CA ILE A 156 13.35 11.79 5.38
C ILE A 156 12.42 12.36 4.30
N HIS A 157 11.13 12.02 4.32
CA HIS A 157 10.15 12.52 3.35
C HIS A 157 9.94 14.04 3.41
N ALA A 158 10.05 14.66 4.60
CA ALA A 158 10.00 16.10 4.74
C ALA A 158 11.20 16.79 4.07
N LEU A 159 12.41 16.24 4.24
CA LEU A 159 13.62 16.73 3.60
C LEU A 159 13.57 16.58 2.07
N GLU A 160 13.09 15.42 1.59
CA GLU A 160 12.91 15.13 0.17
C GLU A 160 11.96 16.12 -0.51
N ARG A 161 10.77 16.35 0.06
CA ARG A 161 9.77 17.24 -0.53
C ARG A 161 10.10 18.72 -0.32
N GLY A 162 10.74 19.04 0.79
CA GLY A 162 11.06 20.40 1.20
C GLY A 162 12.31 20.94 0.54
N GLU A 163 13.46 20.70 1.17
CA GLU A 163 14.74 21.29 0.81
C GLU A 163 15.28 20.72 -0.50
N LEU A 164 15.32 19.39 -0.62
CA LEU A 164 15.79 18.72 -1.83
C LEU A 164 14.88 19.03 -3.02
N GLY A 165 13.56 19.06 -2.82
CA GLY A 165 12.61 19.44 -3.87
C GLY A 165 12.80 20.89 -4.36
N LYS A 166 13.14 21.84 -3.48
CA LYS A 166 13.46 23.22 -3.86
C LYS A 166 14.78 23.30 -4.62
N LEU A 167 15.81 22.61 -4.12
CA LEU A 167 17.12 22.56 -4.76
C LEU A 167 17.02 21.94 -6.16
N ASN A 168 16.28 20.85 -6.31
CA ASN A 168 16.11 20.17 -7.58
C ASN A 168 15.39 21.06 -8.61
N ARG A 169 14.35 21.81 -8.18
CA ARG A 169 13.71 22.81 -9.04
C ARG A 169 14.68 23.91 -9.47
N ALA A 170 15.51 24.42 -8.55
CA ALA A 170 16.50 25.45 -8.88
C ALA A 170 17.56 24.94 -9.88
N ILE A 171 18.00 23.69 -9.73
CA ILE A 171 18.92 23.03 -10.67
C ILE A 171 18.25 22.88 -12.05
N ASP A 172 17.00 22.42 -12.10
CA ASP A 172 16.25 22.25 -13.35
C ASP A 172 15.99 23.59 -14.06
N ASP A 173 15.65 24.65 -13.32
CA ASP A 173 15.47 25.99 -13.87
C ASP A 173 16.75 26.52 -14.53
N LEU A 174 17.90 26.35 -13.87
CA LEU A 174 19.19 26.73 -14.44
C LEU A 174 19.52 25.90 -15.69
N ARG A 175 19.23 24.60 -15.67
CA ARG A 175 19.43 23.71 -16.83
C ARG A 175 18.55 24.10 -18.03
N LEU A 176 17.30 24.51 -17.79
CA LEU A 176 16.40 25.00 -18.83
C LEU A 176 16.88 26.36 -19.39
N GLN A 177 17.34 27.25 -18.52
CA GLN A 177 17.93 28.53 -18.92
C GLN A 177 19.19 28.32 -19.77
N GLU A 178 20.08 27.43 -19.38
CA GLU A 178 21.28 27.08 -20.15
C GLU A 178 20.92 26.64 -21.58
N ARG A 179 19.95 25.71 -21.73
CA ARG A 179 19.45 25.27 -23.04
C ARG A 179 18.87 26.42 -23.89
N ARG A 180 18.18 27.36 -23.26
CA ARG A 180 17.63 28.55 -23.93
C ARG A 180 18.75 29.47 -24.43
N LEU A 181 19.71 29.78 -23.57
CA LEU A 181 20.83 30.69 -23.89
C LEU A 181 21.77 30.12 -24.94
N GLN A 182 21.97 28.79 -24.97
CA GLN A 182 22.69 28.10 -26.07
C GLN A 182 22.00 28.30 -27.42
N ARG A 183 20.66 28.26 -27.47
CA ARG A 183 19.89 28.53 -28.70
C ARG A 183 19.98 29.99 -29.14
N GLU A 184 20.01 30.91 -28.18
CA GLU A 184 20.13 32.36 -28.41
C GLU A 184 21.58 32.82 -28.70
N LYS A 185 22.58 31.93 -28.54
CA LYS A 185 24.03 32.22 -28.68
C LYS A 185 24.50 33.38 -27.79
N ASN A 186 24.03 33.41 -26.55
CA ASN A 186 24.36 34.47 -25.59
C ASN A 186 25.41 34.01 -24.56
N ASP A 187 26.68 34.03 -24.98
CA ASP A 187 27.82 33.48 -24.22
C ASP A 187 28.04 34.18 -22.87
N ALA A 188 27.76 35.48 -22.78
CA ALA A 188 27.90 36.23 -21.53
C ALA A 188 26.88 35.76 -20.46
N GLN A 189 25.64 35.47 -20.87
CA GLN A 189 24.61 34.97 -19.95
C GLN A 189 24.81 33.47 -19.62
N LEU A 190 25.42 32.70 -20.52
CA LEU A 190 25.80 31.30 -20.25
C LEU A 190 26.81 31.20 -19.12
N ALA A 191 27.88 31.99 -19.16
CA ALA A 191 28.88 32.03 -18.10
C ALA A 191 28.28 32.45 -16.74
N ALA A 192 27.35 33.41 -16.74
CA ALA A 192 26.64 33.83 -15.53
C ALA A 192 25.71 32.74 -14.97
N ASN A 193 25.09 31.91 -15.83
CA ASN A 193 24.27 30.79 -15.43
C ASN A 193 25.10 29.68 -14.78
N GLU A 194 26.28 29.39 -15.33
CA GLU A 194 27.19 28.38 -14.80
C GLU A 194 27.71 28.73 -13.40
N VAL A 195 28.03 30.00 -13.13
CA VAL A 195 28.38 30.49 -11.79
C VAL A 195 27.23 30.29 -10.80
N ARG A 196 25.98 30.60 -11.21
CA ARG A 196 24.80 30.37 -10.37
C ARG A 196 24.58 28.89 -10.06
N ARG A 197 24.88 28.01 -11.01
CA ARG A 197 24.78 26.55 -10.83
C ARG A 197 25.81 26.04 -9.84
N GLN A 198 27.05 26.55 -9.89
CA GLN A 198 28.09 26.19 -8.91
C GLN A 198 27.73 26.66 -7.51
N ALA A 199 27.20 27.88 -7.37
CA ALA A 199 26.78 28.43 -6.08
C ALA A 199 25.61 27.69 -5.41
N LEU A 200 24.93 26.76 -6.09
CA LEU A 200 23.91 25.89 -5.48
C LEU A 200 24.50 24.67 -4.77
N TRP A 201 25.77 24.35 -5.01
CA TRP A 201 26.47 23.20 -4.42
C TRP A 201 27.41 23.58 -3.28
N ASP A 202 27.64 24.88 -3.07
CA ASP A 202 28.39 25.46 -1.94
C ASP A 202 27.45 25.74 -0.76
#